data_AF-A0ABD0WYZ0-F1
#
_entry.id   AF-A0ABD0WYZ0-F1
#
_cell.length_a   1.000
_cell.length_b   1.000
_cell.length_c   1.000
_cell.angle_alpha   90.00
_cell.angle_beta   90.00
_cell.angle_gamma   90.00
#
_symmetry.space_group_name_H-M   'P 1'
#
loop_
_entity.id
_entity.type
_entity.pdbx_description
1 polymer ?
#
loop_
_entity_poly.entity_id
_entity_poly.type
_entity_poly.pdbx_seq_one_letter_code
_entity_poly.pdbx_strand_id
1 'polypeptide(L)'
;MMLDPPTWFKSFIFCEALIQTPFFPIAAYAFLKGRCRWIRMPAIVYSTHVATTLVPILAHILYYPFPMEPNPGPQNQKERWTLVAIYAPYLLVPLMMLVTMLFSPAYCPSANGGKGSDRSKKIK
;
A
#
# COMPACT_ATOMS: atom_id res chain seq x y z
N MET A 1 19.61 11.11 -0.86
CA MET A 1 18.81 9.87 -0.99
C MET A 1 18.53 9.47 -2.44
N MET A 2 18.24 10.41 -3.36
CA MET A 2 17.88 10.05 -4.75
C MET A 2 19.07 9.97 -5.72
N LEU A 3 20.15 10.73 -5.47
CA LEU A 3 21.34 10.76 -6.33
C LEU A 3 22.20 9.49 -6.22
N ASP A 4 22.41 8.97 -5.00
CA ASP A 4 23.06 7.68 -4.73
C ASP A 4 22.22 6.85 -3.75
N PRO A 5 21.21 6.12 -4.25
CA PRO A 5 20.35 5.35 -3.36
C PRO A 5 21.11 4.12 -2.84
N PRO A 6 21.07 3.85 -1.53
CA PRO A 6 21.69 2.66 -0.96
C PRO A 6 20.98 1.40 -1.49
N THR A 7 21.70 0.28 -1.54
CA THR A 7 21.21 -0.97 -2.19
C THR A 7 19.89 -1.48 -1.60
N TRP A 8 19.67 -1.29 -0.30
CA TRP A 8 18.41 -1.64 0.36
C TRP A 8 17.24 -0.78 -0.15
N PHE A 9 17.46 0.50 -0.42
CA PHE A 9 16.44 1.43 -0.93
C PHE A 9 16.12 1.14 -2.40
N LYS A 10 17.13 0.80 -3.21
CA LYS A 10 16.92 0.31 -4.59
C LYS A 10 16.03 -0.93 -4.62
N SER A 11 16.22 -1.84 -3.66
CA SER A 11 15.40 -3.05 -3.55
C SER A 11 13.94 -2.71 -3.24
N PHE A 12 13.69 -1.71 -2.38
CA PHE A 12 12.33 -1.23 -2.12
C PHE A 12 11.70 -0.54 -3.32
N ILE A 13 12.43 0.30 -4.05
CA ILE A 13 11.94 0.93 -5.30
C ILE A 13 11.57 -0.16 -6.33
N PHE A 14 12.37 -1.22 -6.44
CA PHE A 14 12.08 -2.32 -7.34
C PHE A 14 10.78 -3.06 -6.96
N CYS A 15 10.62 -3.38 -5.67
CA CYS A 15 9.37 -3.97 -5.16
C CYS A 15 8.17 -3.03 -5.37
N GLU A 16 8.36 -1.73 -5.17
CA GLU A 16 7.34 -0.70 -5.41
C GLU A 16 6.94 -0.67 -6.89
N ALA A 17 7.90 -0.63 -7.81
CA ALA A 17 7.63 -0.65 -9.25
C ALA A 17 6.87 -1.91 -9.69
N LEU A 18 7.17 -3.07 -9.09
CA LEU A 18 6.54 -4.34 -9.45
C LEU A 18 5.17 -4.56 -8.80
N ILE A 19 4.93 -4.06 -7.58
CA ILE A 19 3.72 -4.37 -6.81
C ILE A 19 2.80 -3.15 -6.74
N GLN A 20 3.35 -1.97 -6.44
CA GLN A 20 2.57 -0.76 -6.20
C GLN A 20 2.10 -0.09 -7.50
N THR A 21 2.96 0.02 -8.51
CA THR A 21 2.59 0.60 -9.81
C THR A 21 1.47 -0.15 -10.53
N PRO A 22 1.50 -1.49 -10.68
CA PRO A 22 0.40 -2.21 -11.34
C PRO A 22 -0.86 -2.29 -10.47
N PHE A 23 -0.75 -2.19 -9.14
CA PHE A 23 -1.92 -2.20 -8.26
C PHE A 23 -2.71 -0.89 -8.34
N PHE A 24 -2.06 0.25 -8.59
CA PHE A 24 -2.73 1.55 -8.66
C PHE A 24 -3.92 1.61 -9.64
N PRO A 25 -3.79 1.21 -10.93
CA PRO A 25 -4.94 1.20 -11.85
C PRO A 25 -6.02 0.17 -11.46
N ILE A 26 -5.62 -0.97 -10.87
CA ILE A 26 -6.56 -1.99 -10.39
C ILE A 26 -7.40 -1.42 -9.22
N ALA A 27 -6.73 -0.76 -8.28
CA ALA A 27 -7.36 -0.11 -7.15
C ALA A 27 -8.28 1.01 -7.62
N ALA A 28 -7.81 1.90 -8.51
CA ALA A 28 -8.60 2.97 -9.07
C ALA A 28 -9.87 2.44 -9.78
N TYR A 29 -9.74 1.39 -10.59
CA TYR A 29 -10.88 0.76 -11.27
C TYR A 29 -11.91 0.19 -10.28
N ALA A 30 -11.44 -0.54 -9.27
CA ALA A 30 -12.32 -1.18 -8.28
C ALA A 30 -13.01 -0.16 -7.36
N PHE A 31 -12.33 0.92 -6.99
CA PHE A 31 -12.93 2.03 -6.25
C PHE A 31 -13.94 2.80 -7.10
N LEU A 32 -13.66 3.03 -8.39
CA LEU A 32 -14.57 3.73 -9.30
C LEU A 32 -15.85 2.93 -9.58
N LYS A 33 -15.73 1.60 -9.78
CA LYS A 33 -16.87 0.72 -10.04
C LYS A 33 -17.73 0.48 -8.78
N GLY A 34 -17.11 0.53 -7.60
CA GLY A 34 -17.74 0.25 -6.32
C GLY A 34 -18.18 -1.22 -6.17
N ARG A 35 -18.36 -1.68 -4.92
CA ARG A 35 -18.89 -3.01 -4.55
C ARG A 35 -18.04 -4.22 -4.99
N CYS A 36 -16.80 -4.04 -5.42
CA CYS A 36 -15.88 -5.12 -5.77
C CYS A 36 -15.33 -5.82 -4.51
N ARG A 37 -16.07 -6.78 -3.92
CA ARG A 37 -15.63 -7.54 -2.74
C ARG A 37 -14.28 -8.25 -2.92
N TRP A 38 -13.91 -8.62 -4.15
CA TRP A 38 -12.63 -9.27 -4.47
C TRP A 38 -11.41 -8.40 -4.18
N ILE A 39 -11.53 -7.06 -4.19
CA ILE A 39 -10.37 -6.18 -3.96
C ILE A 39 -9.84 -6.25 -2.52
N ARG A 40 -10.63 -6.78 -1.57
CA ARG A 40 -10.25 -6.81 -0.15
C ARG A 40 -8.89 -7.47 0.07
N MET A 41 -8.69 -8.68 -0.44
CA MET A 41 -7.44 -9.42 -0.22
C MET A 41 -6.24 -8.75 -0.91
N PRO A 42 -6.31 -8.38 -2.21
CA PRO A 42 -5.26 -7.60 -2.86
C PRO A 42 -4.94 -6.27 -2.15
N ALA A 43 -5.96 -5.55 -1.69
CA ALA A 43 -5.79 -4.29 -0.98
C ALA A 43 -5.09 -4.46 0.38
N ILE A 44 -5.43 -5.50 1.14
CA ILE A 44 -4.75 -5.80 2.41
C ILE A 44 -3.28 -6.14 2.16
N VAL A 45 -2.98 -7.00 1.19
CA VAL A 45 -1.61 -7.38 0.83
C VAL A 45 -0.81 -6.16 0.36
N TYR A 46 -1.40 -5.33 -0.50
CA TYR A 46 -0.79 -4.09 -0.96
C TYR A 46 -0.49 -3.15 0.20
N SER A 47 -1.51 -2.81 1.01
CA SER A 47 -1.36 -1.85 2.09
C SER A 47 -0.38 -2.30 3.17
N THR A 48 -0.38 -3.59 3.50
CA THR A 48 0.59 -4.16 4.45
C THR A 48 2.00 -4.13 3.88
N HIS A 49 2.19 -4.46 2.59
CA HIS A 49 3.49 -4.36 1.93
C HIS A 49 4.03 -2.92 1.96
N VAL A 50 3.24 -1.93 1.54
CA VAL A 50 3.65 -0.51 1.53
C VAL A 50 3.95 0.00 2.94
N ALA A 51 3.16 -0.38 3.94
CA ALA A 51 3.46 -0.05 5.32
C ALA A 51 4.80 -0.65 5.79
N THR A 52 5.08 -1.89 5.41
CA THR A 52 6.30 -2.62 5.80
C THR A 52 7.56 -2.05 5.12
N THR A 53 7.44 -1.46 3.92
CA THR A 53 8.57 -0.78 3.25
C THR A 53 8.73 0.67 3.71
N LEU A 54 7.66 1.39 3.99
CA LEU A 54 7.73 2.80 4.40
C LEU A 54 8.16 3.00 5.86
N VAL A 55 7.77 2.12 6.79
CA VAL A 55 8.23 2.19 8.18
C VAL A 55 9.77 2.23 8.30
N PRO A 56 10.53 1.31 7.67
CA PRO A 56 11.99 1.37 7.73
C PRO A 56 12.56 2.58 6.98
N ILE A 57 11.91 3.07 5.92
CA ILE A 57 12.32 4.32 5.23
C ILE A 57 12.19 5.52 6.18
N LEU A 58 11.06 5.66 6.88
CA LEU A 58 10.83 6.73 7.85
C LEU A 58 11.82 6.63 9.03
N ALA A 59 12.04 5.42 9.55
CA ALA A 59 13.04 5.18 10.58
C ALA A 59 14.46 5.57 10.10
N HIS A 60 14.81 5.24 8.86
CA HIS A 60 16.08 5.64 8.27
C HIS A 60 16.19 7.16 8.14
N ILE A 61 15.14 7.87 7.69
CA ILE A 61 15.12 9.34 7.62
C ILE A 61 15.33 9.98 9.01
N LEU A 62 14.73 9.41 10.05
CA LEU A 62 14.79 9.97 11.40
C LEU A 62 16.11 9.69 12.12
N TYR A 63 16.63 8.47 12.03
CA TYR A 63 17.74 8.00 12.87
C TYR A 63 19.08 7.84 12.14
N TYR A 64 19.09 7.75 10.81
CA TYR A 64 20.34 7.54 10.10
C TYR A 64 21.23 8.80 10.10
N PRO A 65 22.52 8.69 10.48
CA PRO A 65 23.46 9.78 10.35
C PRO A 65 23.86 9.95 8.88
N PHE A 66 23.27 10.93 8.21
CA PHE A 66 23.60 11.22 6.81
C PHE A 66 25.03 11.78 6.70
N PRO A 67 25.91 11.16 5.89
CA PRO A 67 27.23 11.71 5.63
C PRO A 67 27.12 13.06 4.92
N MET A 68 28.06 13.97 5.21
CA MET A 68 28.08 15.31 4.60
C MET A 68 28.63 15.30 3.16
N GLU A 69 29.43 14.30 2.81
CA GLU A 69 30.11 14.15 1.53
C GLU A 69 29.84 12.75 0.95
N PRO A 70 29.70 12.57 -0.37
CA PRO A 70 29.69 13.58 -1.44
C PRO A 70 28.31 14.26 -1.63
N ASN A 71 27.26 13.74 -1.01
CA ASN A 71 25.88 14.21 -1.13
C ASN A 71 25.26 14.40 0.26
N PRO A 72 25.17 15.63 0.79
CA PRO A 72 24.62 15.85 2.11
C PRO A 72 23.14 15.42 2.17
N GLY A 73 22.83 14.52 3.10
CA GLY A 73 21.44 14.22 3.47
C GLY A 73 20.90 15.22 4.51
N PRO A 74 19.63 15.06 4.95
CA PRO A 74 18.99 15.99 5.88
C PRO A 74 19.75 16.09 7.21
N GLN A 75 20.36 17.25 7.44
CA GLN A 75 21.21 17.51 8.61
C GLN A 75 20.38 17.99 9.79
N ASN A 76 19.38 18.83 9.51
CA ASN A 76 18.54 19.43 10.54
C ASN A 76 17.35 18.55 10.90
N GLN A 77 16.93 18.58 12.17
CA GLN A 77 15.68 17.95 12.62
C GLN A 77 14.48 18.46 11.81
N LYS A 78 14.47 19.74 11.45
CA LYS A 78 13.42 20.33 10.60
C LYS A 78 13.35 19.66 9.21
N GLU A 79 14.49 19.46 8.55
CA GLU A 79 14.55 18.79 7.24
C GLU A 79 14.08 17.34 7.32
N ARG A 80 14.45 16.62 8.39
CA ARG A 80 13.97 15.26 8.64
C ARG A 80 12.46 15.21 8.80
N TRP A 81 11.89 16.09 9.62
CA TRP A 81 10.44 16.19 9.81
C TRP A 81 9.71 16.63 8.54
N THR A 82 10.30 17.53 7.74
CA THR A 82 9.75 17.89 6.42
C THR A 82 9.71 16.68 5.49
N LEU A 83 10.77 15.88 5.43
CA LEU A 83 10.78 14.64 4.64
C LEU A 83 9.74 13.65 5.17
N VAL A 84 9.66 13.45 6.48
CA VAL A 84 8.60 12.62 7.08
C VAL A 84 7.22 13.12 6.67
N ALA A 85 6.96 14.43 6.68
CA ALA A 85 5.68 15.00 6.25
C ALA A 85 5.39 14.75 4.76
N ILE A 86 6.41 14.77 3.90
CA ILE A 86 6.27 14.44 2.47
C ILE A 86 5.97 12.94 2.27
N TYR A 87 6.62 12.07 3.04
CA TYR A 87 6.41 10.61 2.97
C TYR A 87 5.18 10.12 3.75
N ALA A 88 4.67 10.89 4.71
CA ALA A 88 3.55 10.49 5.57
C ALA A 88 2.25 10.17 4.81
N PRO A 89 1.83 10.93 3.78
CA PRO A 89 0.65 10.58 2.98
C PRO A 89 0.76 9.20 2.32
N TYR A 90 1.96 8.82 1.88
CA TYR A 90 2.22 7.52 1.26
C TYR A 90 2.11 6.37 2.25
N LEU A 91 2.19 6.62 3.56
CA LEU A 91 1.89 5.63 4.60
C LEU A 91 0.43 5.70 5.05
N LEU A 92 -0.10 6.91 5.22
CA LEU A 92 -1.46 7.15 5.71
C LEU A 92 -2.53 6.62 4.75
N VAL A 93 -2.38 6.86 3.45
CA VAL A 93 -3.38 6.41 2.45
C VAL A 93 -3.50 4.87 2.43
N PRO A 94 -2.40 4.09 2.33
CA PRO A 94 -2.49 2.63 2.44
C PRO A 94 -3.00 2.16 3.79
N LEU A 95 -2.65 2.82 4.90
CA LEU A 95 -3.14 2.46 6.22
C LEU A 95 -4.65 2.68 6.35
N MET A 96 -5.17 3.81 5.87
CA MET A 96 -6.61 4.08 5.81
C MET A 96 -7.32 3.06 4.92
N MET A 97 -6.72 2.71 3.78
CA MET A 97 -7.23 1.64 2.91
C MET A 97 -7.24 0.29 3.63
N LEU A 98 -6.20 -0.05 4.39
CA LEU A 98 -6.12 -1.27 5.19
C LEU A 98 -7.22 -1.33 6.24
N VAL A 99 -7.37 -0.27 7.04
CA VAL A 99 -8.41 -0.15 8.07
C VAL A 99 -9.80 -0.28 7.43
N THR A 100 -10.03 0.39 6.30
CA THR A 100 -11.30 0.29 5.57
C THR A 100 -11.57 -1.14 5.11
N MET A 101 -10.58 -1.84 4.57
CA MET A 101 -10.73 -3.21 4.09
C MET A 101 -10.84 -4.24 5.23
N LEU A 102 -10.31 -3.95 6.41
CA LEU A 102 -10.41 -4.80 7.59
C LEU A 102 -11.76 -4.65 8.31
N PHE A 103 -12.22 -3.41 8.51
CA PHE A 103 -13.37 -3.11 9.37
C PHE A 103 -14.66 -2.81 8.61
N SER A 104 -14.62 -2.51 7.30
CA SER A 104 -15.86 -2.17 6.58
C SER A 104 -16.70 -3.42 6.29
N PRO A 105 -17.96 -3.47 6.76
CA PRO A 105 -18.86 -4.58 6.52
C PRO A 105 -19.24 -4.75 5.04
N ALA A 106 -19.01 -3.72 4.21
CA ALA A 106 -19.22 -3.78 2.76
C ALA A 106 -18.35 -4.86 2.07
N TYR A 107 -17.16 -5.11 2.63
CA TYR A 107 -16.18 -6.07 2.12
C TYR A 107 -16.11 -7.37 2.93
N CYS A 108 -16.88 -7.48 4.03
CA CYS A 108 -17.07 -8.77 4.69
C CYS A 108 -17.75 -9.75 3.73
N PRO A 109 -17.21 -10.97 3.56
CA PRO A 109 -17.95 -12.01 2.88
C PRO A 109 -19.18 -12.30 3.73
N SER A 110 -20.35 -11.80 3.32
CA SER A 110 -21.59 -12.39 3.77
C SER A 110 -21.49 -13.87 3.42
N ALA A 111 -21.64 -14.74 4.41
CA ALA A 111 -21.70 -16.19 4.25
C ALA A 111 -22.86 -16.69 3.36
N ASN A 112 -23.55 -15.80 2.63
CA ASN A 112 -24.65 -16.10 1.74
C ASN A 112 -24.41 -15.45 0.37
N GLY A 113 -24.09 -16.28 -0.63
CA GLY A 113 -23.84 -15.78 -1.98
C GLY A 113 -23.51 -16.81 -3.08
N GLY A 114 -24.34 -17.86 -3.21
CA GLY A 114 -24.55 -18.60 -4.48
C GLY A 114 -23.79 -19.93 -4.63
N LYS A 115 -24.41 -21.07 -4.99
CA LYS A 115 -25.58 -21.27 -5.86
C LYS A 115 -26.46 -22.43 -5.36
N GLY A 116 -27.70 -22.11 -4.99
CA GLY A 116 -28.83 -22.92 -5.43
C GLY A 116 -29.07 -22.60 -6.90
N SER A 117 -28.83 -23.57 -7.78
CA SER A 117 -29.44 -23.61 -9.10
C SER A 117 -30.45 -24.73 -9.06
N ASP A 118 -31.70 -24.31 -8.88
CA ASP A 118 -32.91 -25.09 -9.07
C ASP A 118 -32.79 -25.90 -10.38
N ARG A 119 -32.71 -27.23 -10.26
CA ARG A 119 -32.81 -28.15 -11.39
C ARG A 119 -34.03 -29.03 -11.17
N SER A 120 -35.21 -28.39 -11.11
CA SER A 120 -36.47 -29.10 -11.25
C SER A 120 -37.21 -28.63 -12.51
N LYS A 121 -37.70 -29.64 -13.24
CA LYS A 121 -38.62 -29.59 -14.40
C LYS A 121 -38.02 -29.31 -15.78
N LYS A 122 -37.63 -30.40 -16.44
CA LYS A 122 -38.30 -30.75 -17.70
C LYS A 122 -38.78 -32.20 -17.64
N ILE A 123 -40.10 -32.31 -17.55
CA ILE A 123 -40.94 -33.46 -17.82
C ILE A 123 -40.70 -33.92 -19.26
N LYS A 124 -40.37 -35.21 -19.45
CA LYS A 124 -40.99 -36.06 -20.48
C LYS A 124 -40.77 -37.54 -20.15
#